data_AF-A0A7D6ZE43-F1
#
_entry.id   AF-A0A7D6ZE43-F1
#
_cell.length_a   1.000
_cell.length_b   1.000
_cell.length_c   1.000
_cell.angle_alpha   90.00
_cell.angle_beta   90.00
_cell.angle_gamma   90.00
#
_symmetry.space_group_name_H-M   'P 1'
#
loop_
_entity.id
_entity.type
_entity.pdbx_description
1 polymer ?
#
loop_
_entity_poly.entity_id
_entity_poly.type
_entity_poly.pdbx_seq_one_letter_code
_entity_poly.pdbx_strand_id
1 'polypeptide(L)'
;MSSTAMHRSTPSYQARSGRALEEHTRAMIVAAAERVMLDRIDAPSPGLPIELLTTAEVCSAARGYIRRDGTEGPIPKATMWKHFKSMAALAVAVVENLTANSRPVPAQIAALAAPTGPDRPRRDSVDATRLEARFSARHFDVARLEEQFNHASARNEQSDMLFWAAELAERHLQQRRRGDRNAMIAARDWARRGIGLVDATARLDCMMGIRCTRTAAAAEVALCRKLDYEPTGLSRIRSLKETEMAFADALGWPLHRELARFHADHARALSEEDPEREMRSLHRVAATVIELCGRTPVSAREPQDTLRATELADIIVGLRRMTMAYATHPDHHALYAAIFGADADVTVDELLACFPATTRERHRHEGNIRALLRLGELTGPLDRIDPASDVLRTAEYGTIRDILVARYLEAKARSLASAEPHPEPGRTTGSLVDPQPAMLLQAAVQFYDHAATAASPRGATGILRDLAAHAGFELRRANPQGGAASTAATPPSSEFEAIAEAINDLVLITISRRNRFTDNEIERLIAMIDPMYYYITSGRN
;
A
#
# COMPACT_ATOMS: atom_id res chain seq x y z
N MET A 1 15.61 58.16 8.44
CA MET A 1 14.27 57.97 7.85
C MET A 1 13.93 56.51 7.94
N SER A 2 12.95 56.21 8.80
CA SER A 2 12.37 54.88 9.01
C SER A 2 11.42 54.51 7.87
N SER A 3 11.30 53.22 7.51
CA SER A 3 10.01 52.55 7.33
C SER A 3 10.21 51.05 7.05
N THR A 4 10.20 50.25 8.11
CA THR A 4 9.85 48.82 8.03
C THR A 4 8.39 48.69 8.46
N ALA A 5 7.49 48.78 7.48
CA ALA A 5 6.08 48.50 7.70
C ALA A 5 5.89 46.98 7.86
N MET A 6 5.80 46.52 9.11
CA MET A 6 5.29 45.19 9.44
C MET A 6 3.83 45.07 9.00
N HIS A 7 3.57 44.37 7.90
CA HIS A 7 2.23 43.84 7.64
C HIS A 7 1.94 42.69 8.62
N ARG A 8 1.38 43.02 9.79
CA ARG A 8 0.60 42.06 10.58
C ARG A 8 -0.74 41.85 9.86
N SER A 9 -0.87 40.74 9.15
CA SER A 9 -2.16 40.29 8.63
C SER A 9 -3.11 39.98 9.77
N THR A 10 -4.29 40.58 9.73
CA THR A 10 -5.38 40.31 10.70
C THR A 10 -5.95 38.92 10.41
N PRO A 11 -6.17 38.04 11.41
CA PRO A 11 -6.69 36.71 11.17
C PRO A 11 -8.10 36.76 10.55
N SER A 12 -8.30 35.92 9.52
CA SER A 12 -9.56 35.80 8.79
C SER A 12 -10.72 35.40 9.72
N TYR A 13 -11.96 35.73 9.32
CA TYR A 13 -13.17 35.39 10.07
C TYR A 13 -13.27 33.87 10.36
N GLN A 14 -12.85 33.03 9.42
CA GLN A 14 -12.80 31.57 9.57
C GLN A 14 -11.77 31.10 10.61
N ALA A 15 -10.64 31.81 10.75
CA ALA A 15 -9.65 31.51 11.79
C ALA A 15 -10.14 31.93 13.18
N ARG A 16 -10.95 33.01 13.28
CA ARG A 16 -11.59 33.45 14.51
C ARG A 16 -12.73 32.53 14.95
N SER A 17 -13.59 32.10 14.02
CA SER A 17 -14.67 31.15 14.31
C SER A 17 -14.14 29.78 14.71
N GLY A 18 -13.03 29.33 14.10
CA GLY A 18 -12.35 28.08 14.46
C GLY A 18 -11.77 28.10 15.88
N ARG A 19 -11.09 29.20 16.27
CA ARG A 19 -10.56 29.36 17.64
C ARG A 19 -11.66 29.43 18.70
N ALA A 20 -12.72 30.19 18.43
CA ALA A 20 -13.86 30.31 19.36
C ALA A 20 -14.53 28.94 19.61
N LEU A 21 -14.65 28.10 18.58
CA LEU A 21 -15.18 26.74 18.71
C LEU A 21 -14.24 25.83 19.52
N GLU A 22 -12.93 25.94 19.31
CA GLU A 22 -11.93 25.18 20.07
C GLU A 22 -11.86 25.59 21.54
N GLU A 23 -11.96 26.88 21.84
CA GLU A 23 -12.03 27.42 23.20
C GLU A 23 -13.32 27.00 23.90
N HIS A 24 -14.46 27.06 23.20
CA HIS A 24 -15.74 26.56 23.71
C HIS A 24 -15.68 25.06 24.03
N THR A 25 -15.10 24.26 23.14
CA THR A 25 -14.93 22.81 23.33
C THR A 25 -14.03 22.52 24.53
N ARG A 26 -12.93 23.25 24.67
CA ARG A 26 -12.03 23.13 25.83
C ARG A 26 -12.75 23.47 27.14
N ALA A 27 -13.50 24.57 27.18
CA ALA A 27 -14.26 24.99 28.37
C ALA A 27 -15.33 23.97 28.76
N MET A 28 -16.03 23.40 27.78
CA MET A 28 -17.02 22.33 27.99
C MET A 28 -16.39 21.09 28.66
N ILE A 29 -15.22 20.66 28.19
CA ILE A 29 -14.50 19.51 28.78
C ILE A 29 -14.10 19.82 30.23
N VAL A 30 -13.57 21.01 30.51
CA VAL A 30 -13.16 21.42 31.87
C VAL A 30 -14.36 21.46 32.81
N ALA A 31 -15.48 22.04 32.38
CA ALA A 31 -16.69 22.12 33.20
C ALA A 31 -17.29 20.72 33.49
N ALA A 32 -17.25 19.82 32.52
CA ALA A 32 -17.69 18.44 32.71
C ALA A 32 -16.77 17.66 33.67
N ALA A 33 -15.45 17.84 33.53
CA ALA A 33 -14.47 17.22 34.40
C ALA A 33 -14.60 17.71 35.84
N GLU A 34 -14.75 19.02 36.03
CA GLU A 34 -14.98 19.64 37.33
C GLU A 34 -16.20 19.04 38.02
N ARG A 35 -17.34 18.93 37.31
CA ARG A 35 -18.57 18.33 37.84
C ARG A 35 -18.34 16.90 38.30
N VAL A 36 -17.77 16.06 37.45
CA VAL A 36 -17.54 14.63 37.78
C VAL A 36 -16.57 14.48 38.95
N MET A 37 -15.54 15.32 39.02
CA MET A 37 -14.57 15.30 40.13
C MET A 37 -15.21 15.70 41.46
N LEU A 38 -16.04 16.76 41.46
CA LEU A 38 -16.75 17.21 42.66
C LEU A 38 -17.84 16.22 43.09
N ASP A 39 -18.64 15.71 42.16
CA ASP A 39 -19.69 14.72 42.43
C ASP A 39 -19.13 13.46 43.10
N ARG A 40 -17.91 13.03 42.72
CA ARG A 40 -17.22 11.90 43.36
C ARG A 40 -16.69 12.22 44.76
N ILE A 41 -16.34 13.47 45.03
CA ILE A 41 -15.88 13.91 46.34
C ILE A 41 -17.06 14.02 47.31
N ASP A 42 -18.22 14.48 46.81
CA ASP A 42 -19.41 14.74 47.62
C ASP A 42 -20.33 13.51 47.80
N ALA A 43 -20.05 12.38 47.13
CA ALA A 43 -20.88 11.18 47.19
C ALA A 43 -20.87 10.51 48.60
N PRO A 44 -22.04 10.26 49.23
CA PRO A 44 -22.15 9.75 50.61
C PRO A 44 -21.91 8.23 50.77
N SER A 45 -21.37 7.55 49.75
CA SER A 45 -21.08 6.11 49.73
C SER A 45 -19.66 5.90 49.18
N PRO A 46 -19.00 4.74 49.42
CA PRO A 46 -17.67 4.48 48.88
C PRO A 46 -17.76 4.28 47.36
N GLY A 47 -17.91 5.38 46.62
CA GLY A 47 -17.72 5.43 45.17
C GLY A 47 -16.26 5.19 44.82
N LEU A 48 -16.00 4.98 43.53
CA LEU A 48 -14.63 4.82 43.04
C LEU A 48 -13.82 6.09 43.38
N PRO A 49 -12.64 5.93 44.01
CA PRO A 49 -11.79 7.06 44.38
C PRO A 49 -11.44 7.91 43.15
N ILE A 50 -11.20 9.21 43.34
CA ILE A 50 -10.98 10.17 42.24
C ILE A 50 -9.75 9.81 41.38
N GLU A 51 -8.82 9.06 41.95
CA GLU A 51 -7.64 8.47 41.31
C GLU A 51 -7.99 7.44 40.23
N LEU A 52 -9.20 6.86 40.28
CA LEU A 52 -9.73 5.94 39.27
C LEU A 52 -10.66 6.63 38.27
N LEU A 53 -10.62 7.97 38.17
CA LEU A 53 -11.41 8.71 37.20
C LEU A 53 -10.92 8.40 35.77
N THR A 54 -11.83 7.94 34.92
CA THR A 54 -11.50 7.57 33.54
C THR A 54 -11.89 8.67 32.56
N THR A 55 -11.19 8.69 31.41
CA THR A 55 -11.57 9.57 30.29
C THR A 55 -12.96 9.31 29.75
N ALA A 56 -13.46 8.07 29.85
CA ALA A 56 -14.80 7.70 29.40
C ALA A 56 -15.90 8.40 30.20
N GLU A 57 -15.69 8.56 31.50
CA GLU A 57 -16.68 9.18 32.40
C GLU A 57 -16.79 10.68 32.17
N VAL A 58 -15.66 11.37 32.03
CA VAL A 58 -15.64 12.79 31.66
C VAL A 58 -16.25 13.00 30.28
N CYS A 59 -15.95 12.14 29.30
CA CYS A 59 -16.53 12.24 27.97
C CYS A 59 -18.06 12.07 27.99
N SER A 60 -18.57 11.16 28.81
CA SER A 60 -20.01 10.92 29.00
C SER A 60 -20.72 12.13 29.65
N ALA A 61 -20.03 12.81 30.57
CA ALA A 61 -20.52 14.00 31.25
C ALA A 61 -20.47 15.27 30.38
N ALA A 62 -19.54 15.34 29.43
CA ALA A 62 -19.40 16.44 28.47
C ALA A 62 -20.42 16.32 27.32
N ARG A 63 -21.70 16.57 27.64
CA ARG A 63 -22.82 16.63 26.68
C ARG A 63 -22.91 18.02 26.03
N GLY A 64 -23.62 18.14 24.90
CA GLY A 64 -23.72 19.40 24.15
C GLY A 64 -22.74 19.53 22.98
N TYR A 65 -21.97 18.49 22.68
CA TYR A 65 -21.01 18.54 21.57
C TYR A 65 -21.72 18.27 20.23
N ILE A 66 -21.70 19.26 19.34
CA ILE A 66 -22.26 19.15 17.98
C ILE A 66 -21.23 18.47 17.07
N ARG A 67 -21.60 17.31 16.53
CA ARG A 67 -20.78 16.53 15.59
C ARG A 67 -20.84 17.10 14.18
N ARG A 68 -19.94 16.64 13.29
CA ARG A 68 -19.87 17.08 11.88
C ARG A 68 -21.14 16.77 11.08
N ASP A 69 -21.92 15.80 11.51
CA ASP A 69 -23.21 15.41 10.94
C ASP A 69 -24.39 16.22 11.52
N GLY A 70 -24.14 17.21 12.40
CA GLY A 70 -25.14 18.05 13.04
C GLY A 70 -25.81 17.42 14.27
N THR A 71 -25.44 16.19 14.65
CA THR A 71 -26.01 15.51 15.82
C THR A 71 -25.33 15.97 17.12
N GLU A 72 -26.11 16.13 18.19
CA GLU A 72 -25.61 16.43 19.52
C GLU A 72 -25.32 15.14 20.31
N GLY A 73 -24.19 15.07 21.01
CA GLY A 73 -23.88 13.91 21.83
C GLY A 73 -22.73 14.15 22.82
N PRO A 74 -22.28 13.11 23.53
CA PRO A 74 -21.09 13.20 24.37
C PRO A 74 -19.85 13.45 23.50
N ILE A 75 -18.88 14.16 24.07
CA ILE A 75 -17.65 14.47 23.36
C ILE A 75 -16.88 13.16 23.03
N PRO A 76 -16.38 12.99 21.79
CA PRO A 76 -15.56 11.84 21.46
C PRO A 76 -14.26 11.83 22.26
N LYS A 77 -13.80 10.65 22.68
CA LYS A 77 -12.49 10.50 23.36
C LYS A 77 -11.37 11.18 22.59
N ALA A 78 -11.31 11.00 21.26
CA ALA A 78 -10.29 11.63 20.41
C ALA A 78 -10.27 13.17 20.52
N THR A 79 -11.43 13.80 20.67
CA THR A 79 -11.53 15.25 20.87
C THR A 79 -11.07 15.67 22.26
N MET A 80 -11.35 14.88 23.30
CA MET A 80 -10.79 15.11 24.65
C MET A 80 -9.25 15.06 24.63
N TRP A 81 -8.66 14.04 23.99
CA TRP A 81 -7.22 13.87 23.86
C TRP A 81 -6.54 14.99 23.04
N LYS A 82 -7.28 15.65 22.14
CA LYS A 82 -6.79 16.84 21.43
C LYS A 82 -6.53 18.02 22.40
N HIS A 83 -7.30 18.14 23.47
CA HIS A 83 -7.22 19.28 24.41
C HIS A 83 -6.46 18.96 25.70
N PHE A 84 -6.55 17.72 26.19
CA PHE A 84 -5.91 17.29 27.44
C PHE A 84 -5.22 15.95 27.28
N LYS A 85 -3.89 15.94 27.42
CA LYS A 85 -3.03 14.77 27.19
C LYS A 85 -3.02 13.77 28.36
N SER A 86 -3.57 14.13 29.51
CA SER A 86 -3.68 13.26 30.69
C SER A 86 -4.78 13.76 31.63
N MET A 87 -5.22 12.88 32.55
CA MET A 87 -6.15 13.27 33.62
C MET A 87 -5.54 14.30 34.58
N ALA A 88 -4.21 14.28 34.77
CA ALA A 88 -3.49 15.30 35.54
C ALA A 88 -3.52 16.67 34.84
N ALA A 89 -3.30 16.73 33.52
CA ALA A 89 -3.39 17.99 32.76
C ALA A 89 -4.82 18.56 32.77
N LEU A 90 -5.83 17.69 32.76
CA LEU A 90 -7.22 18.08 32.94
C LEU A 90 -7.50 18.55 34.36
N ALA A 91 -6.97 17.87 35.38
CA ALA A 91 -7.08 18.29 36.78
C ALA A 91 -6.45 19.66 37.01
N VAL A 92 -5.29 19.95 36.41
CA VAL A 92 -4.66 21.29 36.43
C VAL A 92 -5.62 22.34 35.86
N ALA A 93 -6.23 22.09 34.70
CA ALA A 93 -7.19 23.02 34.11
C ALA A 93 -8.46 23.19 34.95
N VAL A 94 -8.89 22.16 35.67
CA VAL A 94 -9.99 22.25 36.65
C VAL A 94 -9.57 23.09 37.87
N VAL A 95 -8.36 22.91 38.39
CA VAL A 95 -7.80 23.74 39.47
C VAL A 95 -7.72 25.21 39.04
N GLU A 96 -7.21 25.48 37.82
CA GLU A 96 -7.18 26.82 37.24
C GLU A 96 -8.59 27.40 37.12
N ASN A 97 -9.58 26.61 36.67
CA ASN A 97 -10.96 27.07 36.54
C ASN A 97 -11.62 27.36 37.91
N LEU A 98 -11.45 26.48 38.89
CA LEU A 98 -11.96 26.69 40.26
C LEU A 98 -11.32 27.92 40.91
N THR A 99 -10.01 28.08 40.73
CA THR A 99 -9.25 29.23 41.25
C THR A 99 -9.68 30.53 40.57
N ALA A 100 -9.82 30.53 39.24
CA ALA A 100 -10.29 31.69 38.47
C ALA A 100 -11.70 32.13 38.90
N ASN A 101 -12.55 31.18 39.30
CA ASN A 101 -13.89 31.45 39.82
C ASN A 101 -13.94 31.68 41.34
N SER A 102 -12.78 31.86 42.01
CA SER A 102 -12.67 32.07 43.47
C SER A 102 -13.33 30.98 44.32
N ARG A 103 -13.36 29.74 43.84
CA ARG A 103 -13.91 28.58 44.55
C ARG A 103 -12.79 27.78 45.24
N PRO A 104 -13.05 27.18 46.41
CA PRO A 104 -12.05 26.35 47.08
C PRO A 104 -11.74 25.12 46.22
N VAL A 105 -10.45 24.79 46.12
CA VAL A 105 -9.96 23.61 45.40
C VAL A 105 -9.84 22.44 46.38
N PRO A 106 -10.61 21.35 46.22
CA PRO A 106 -10.48 20.18 47.07
C PRO A 106 -9.07 19.58 47.01
N ALA A 107 -8.54 19.15 48.16
CA ALA A 107 -7.19 18.62 48.29
C ALA A 107 -6.92 17.42 47.36
N GLN A 108 -7.95 16.63 47.06
CA GLN A 108 -7.87 15.47 46.19
C GLN A 108 -7.70 15.87 44.71
N ILE A 109 -8.36 16.95 44.26
CA ILE A 109 -8.16 17.52 42.91
C ILE A 109 -6.78 18.17 42.83
N ALA A 110 -6.37 18.88 43.89
CA ALA A 110 -5.03 19.46 43.98
C ALA A 110 -3.92 18.39 43.96
N ALA A 111 -4.13 17.23 44.60
CA ALA A 111 -3.19 16.12 44.57
C ALA A 111 -3.08 15.48 43.17
N LEU A 112 -4.19 15.38 42.44
CA LEU A 112 -4.21 14.96 41.03
C LEU A 112 -3.55 15.97 40.08
N ALA A 113 -3.60 17.26 40.42
CA ALA A 113 -2.99 18.35 39.66
C ALA A 113 -1.53 18.62 40.05
N ALA A 114 -1.08 18.16 41.22
CA ALA A 114 0.27 18.38 41.70
C ALA A 114 1.28 17.67 40.79
N PRO A 115 2.35 18.35 40.35
CA PRO A 115 3.46 17.68 39.73
C PRO A 115 4.10 16.78 40.78
N THR A 116 3.97 15.45 40.65
CA THR A 116 4.88 14.54 41.34
C THR A 116 6.30 15.00 41.03
N GLY A 117 7.03 15.41 42.07
CA GLY A 117 8.43 15.85 42.03
C GLY A 117 9.35 14.78 41.41
N PRO A 118 10.67 15.06 41.29
CA PRO A 118 11.56 14.46 40.30
C PRO A 118 11.69 12.95 40.47
N ASP A 119 10.73 12.24 39.88
CA ASP A 119 10.67 10.80 39.87
C ASP A 119 11.66 10.33 38.81
N ARG A 120 12.66 9.58 39.29
CA ARG A 120 13.23 8.47 38.52
C ARG A 120 12.08 7.82 37.76
N PRO A 121 12.18 7.63 36.43
CA PRO A 121 11.09 7.04 35.68
C PRO A 121 10.75 5.72 36.33
N ARG A 122 9.52 5.63 36.88
CA ARG A 122 8.87 4.34 37.09
C ARG A 122 9.05 3.63 35.76
N ARG A 123 9.60 2.41 35.80
CA ARG A 123 9.93 1.60 34.61
C ARG A 123 8.75 1.46 33.63
N ASP A 124 7.53 1.79 34.06
CA ASP A 124 6.28 1.66 33.30
C ASP A 124 5.54 3.00 33.05
N SER A 125 6.07 4.18 33.40
CA SER A 125 5.42 5.45 33.03
C SER A 125 5.75 5.80 31.59
N VAL A 126 4.75 5.72 30.71
CA VAL A 126 4.86 6.07 29.29
C VAL A 126 5.24 7.54 29.14
N ASP A 127 6.49 7.80 28.72
CA ASP A 127 7.00 9.16 28.49
C ASP A 127 6.20 9.83 27.37
N ALA A 128 5.41 10.85 27.75
CA ALA A 128 4.56 11.59 26.82
C ALA A 128 5.38 12.31 25.74
N THR A 129 6.57 12.79 26.08
CA THR A 129 7.51 13.43 25.15
C THR A 129 7.99 12.44 24.09
N ARG A 130 8.27 11.21 24.54
CA ARG A 130 8.69 10.09 23.69
C ARG A 130 7.57 9.68 22.74
N LEU A 131 6.32 9.56 23.22
CA LEU A 131 5.18 9.30 22.36
C LEU A 131 4.93 10.45 21.37
N GLU A 132 5.04 11.70 21.81
CA GLU A 132 4.87 12.88 20.95
C GLU A 132 5.90 12.93 19.83
N ALA A 133 7.16 12.60 20.12
CA ALA A 133 8.19 12.47 19.10
C ALA A 133 7.80 11.38 18.08
N ARG A 134 7.36 10.20 18.54
CA ARG A 134 6.92 9.10 17.66
C ARG A 134 5.71 9.48 16.80
N PHE A 135 4.74 10.21 17.36
CA PHE A 135 3.60 10.73 16.59
C PHE A 135 4.02 11.78 15.55
N SER A 136 5.04 12.59 15.88
CA SER A 136 5.58 13.64 15.00
C SER A 136 6.53 13.11 13.93
N ALA A 137 6.94 11.84 14.00
CA ALA A 137 7.88 11.20 13.07
C ALA A 137 7.48 11.37 11.58
N ARG A 138 6.17 11.44 11.31
CA ARG A 138 5.63 11.67 9.95
C ARG A 138 6.08 12.98 9.34
N HIS A 139 6.41 13.98 10.15
CA HIS A 139 6.83 15.31 9.71
C HIS A 139 8.35 15.49 9.69
N PHE A 140 9.11 14.51 10.18
CA PHE A 140 10.57 14.58 10.17
C PHE A 140 11.10 14.20 8.80
N ASP A 141 12.15 14.88 8.35
CA ASP A 141 12.96 14.43 7.22
C ASP A 141 13.95 13.34 7.67
N VAL A 142 14.73 12.80 6.73
CA VAL A 142 15.68 11.72 7.02
C VAL A 142 16.73 12.16 8.04
N ALA A 143 17.31 13.36 7.87
CA ALA A 143 18.34 13.87 8.77
C ALA A 143 17.84 13.97 10.22
N ARG A 144 16.63 14.51 10.42
CA ARG A 144 16.03 14.63 11.74
C ARG A 144 15.68 13.26 12.34
N LEU A 145 15.28 12.29 11.54
CA LEU A 145 15.07 10.91 12.03
C LEU A 145 16.39 10.26 12.48
N GLU A 146 17.50 10.50 11.78
CA GLU A 146 18.83 10.03 12.19
C GLU A 146 19.30 10.70 13.50
N GLU A 147 19.05 12.00 13.67
CA GLU A 147 19.30 12.70 14.93
C GLU A 147 18.54 12.05 16.09
N GLN A 148 17.24 11.74 15.92
CA GLN A 148 16.44 11.06 16.95
C GLN A 148 16.99 9.67 17.27
N PHE A 149 17.42 8.92 16.24
CA PHE A 149 18.07 7.62 16.45
C PHE A 149 19.37 7.78 17.27
N ASN A 150 20.22 8.75 16.92
CA ASN A 150 21.48 9.00 17.62
C ASN A 150 21.25 9.44 19.07
N HIS A 151 20.24 10.27 19.33
CA HIS A 151 19.84 10.64 20.69
C HIS A 151 19.32 9.45 21.50
N ALA A 152 18.55 8.55 20.90
CA ALA A 152 18.13 7.31 21.54
C ALA A 152 19.33 6.39 21.83
N SER A 153 20.26 6.29 20.87
CA SER A 153 21.49 5.50 21.02
C SER A 153 22.40 6.03 22.13
N ALA A 154 22.56 7.35 22.25
CA ALA A 154 23.35 7.97 23.31
C ALA A 154 22.77 7.70 24.71
N ARG A 155 21.46 7.53 24.81
CA ARG A 155 20.74 7.17 26.05
C ARG A 155 20.60 5.66 26.25
N ASN A 156 21.08 4.84 25.30
CA ASN A 156 20.92 3.38 25.27
C ASN A 156 19.45 2.91 25.36
N GLU A 157 18.55 3.61 24.66
CA GLU A 157 17.11 3.32 24.66
C GLU A 157 16.73 2.41 23.49
N GLN A 158 16.87 1.09 23.67
CA GLN A 158 16.72 0.08 22.62
C GLN A 158 15.37 0.15 21.87
N SER A 159 14.23 0.24 22.59
CA SER A 159 12.92 0.30 21.94
C SER A 159 12.69 1.60 21.14
N ASP A 160 13.42 2.69 21.45
CA ASP A 160 13.40 3.90 20.63
C ASP A 160 14.30 3.78 19.42
N MET A 161 15.50 3.25 19.60
CA MET A 161 16.37 2.93 18.47
C MET A 161 15.65 2.03 17.46
N LEU A 162 14.91 1.03 17.92
CA LEU A 162 14.08 0.15 17.08
C LEU A 162 13.00 0.93 16.33
N PHE A 163 12.26 1.80 17.01
CA PHE A 163 11.23 2.64 16.38
C PHE A 163 11.82 3.55 15.30
N TRP A 164 12.88 4.28 15.62
CA TRP A 164 13.52 5.22 14.70
C TRP A 164 14.18 4.51 13.52
N ALA A 165 14.79 3.34 13.73
CA ALA A 165 15.35 2.53 12.66
C ALA A 165 14.26 2.08 11.66
N ALA A 166 13.08 1.67 12.16
CA ALA A 166 11.97 1.29 11.30
C ALA A 166 11.42 2.49 10.47
N GLU A 167 11.29 3.66 11.10
CA GLU A 167 10.87 4.88 10.40
C GLU A 167 11.88 5.32 9.33
N LEU A 168 13.18 5.28 9.63
CA LEU A 168 14.26 5.58 8.68
C LEU A 168 14.23 4.63 7.49
N ALA A 169 14.11 3.33 7.76
CA ALA A 169 14.07 2.31 6.73
C ALA A 169 12.90 2.54 5.75
N GLU A 170 11.69 2.79 6.28
CA GLU A 170 10.53 3.07 5.44
C GLU A 170 10.65 4.39 4.69
N ARG A 171 11.23 5.43 5.32
CA ARG A 171 11.38 6.73 4.66
C ARG A 171 12.32 6.65 3.45
N HIS A 172 13.44 5.94 3.58
CA HIS A 172 14.33 5.68 2.46
C HIS A 172 13.66 4.83 1.38
N LEU A 173 12.83 3.86 1.77
CA LEU A 173 12.08 3.05 0.80
C LEU A 173 11.05 3.89 0.02
N GLN A 174 10.36 4.83 0.68
CA GLN A 174 9.34 5.70 0.08
C GLN A 174 9.92 6.80 -0.81
N GLN A 175 11.06 7.39 -0.44
CA GLN A 175 11.68 8.49 -1.19
C GLN A 175 12.44 8.03 -2.45
N ARG A 176 12.43 6.72 -2.75
CA ARG A 176 13.18 6.16 -3.88
C ARG A 176 12.68 6.66 -5.22
N ARG A 177 13.61 7.02 -6.11
CA ARG A 177 13.35 7.09 -7.55
C ARG A 177 13.62 5.71 -8.16
N ARG A 178 12.94 5.34 -9.26
CA ARG A 178 13.25 4.10 -9.98
C ARG A 178 14.74 4.14 -10.40
N GLY A 179 15.53 3.17 -9.90
CA GLY A 179 16.97 3.10 -10.13
C GLY A 179 17.87 3.68 -9.03
N ASP A 180 17.31 4.30 -7.98
CA ASP A 180 18.09 4.82 -6.85
C ASP A 180 18.55 3.69 -5.91
N ARG A 181 19.74 3.15 -6.20
CA ARG A 181 20.36 2.07 -5.44
C ARG A 181 20.73 2.48 -4.01
N ASN A 182 21.14 3.72 -3.80
CA ASN A 182 21.65 4.17 -2.51
C ASN A 182 20.52 4.23 -1.48
N ALA A 183 19.34 4.72 -1.89
CA ALA A 183 18.15 4.67 -1.05
C ALA A 183 17.77 3.23 -0.66
N MET A 184 17.90 2.25 -1.55
CA MET A 184 17.60 0.84 -1.23
C MET A 184 18.63 0.23 -0.27
N ILE A 185 19.90 0.56 -0.44
CA ILE A 185 20.95 0.13 0.49
C ILE A 185 20.70 0.72 1.88
N ALA A 186 20.41 2.03 1.97
CA ALA A 186 20.11 2.69 3.23
C ALA A 186 18.85 2.11 3.91
N ALA A 187 17.76 1.91 3.16
CA ALA A 187 16.54 1.29 3.67
C ALA A 187 16.80 -0.10 4.25
N ARG A 188 17.55 -0.93 3.53
CA ARG A 188 17.96 -2.27 3.98
C ARG A 188 18.80 -2.19 5.26
N ASP A 189 19.82 -1.35 5.28
CA ASP A 189 20.79 -1.31 6.37
C ASP A 189 20.16 -0.79 7.67
N TRP A 190 19.30 0.24 7.59
CA TRP A 190 18.50 0.71 8.72
C TRP A 190 17.52 -0.36 9.21
N ALA A 191 16.81 -1.04 8.30
CA ALA A 191 15.89 -2.12 8.68
C ALA A 191 16.63 -3.27 9.39
N ARG A 192 17.80 -3.69 8.88
CA ARG A 192 18.62 -4.74 9.51
C ARG A 192 19.12 -4.32 10.89
N ARG A 193 19.50 -3.05 11.06
CA ARG A 193 19.84 -2.51 12.37
C ARG A 193 18.65 -2.58 13.33
N GLY A 194 17.45 -2.26 12.86
CA GLY A 194 16.20 -2.45 13.60
C GLY A 194 15.98 -3.91 14.01
N ILE A 195 16.09 -4.87 13.09
CA ILE A 195 15.94 -6.31 13.38
C ILE A 195 16.88 -6.76 14.50
N GLY A 196 18.14 -6.30 14.49
CA GLY A 196 19.12 -6.63 15.52
C GLY A 196 18.83 -6.05 16.91
N LEU A 197 17.85 -5.14 17.03
CA LEU A 197 17.43 -4.51 18.29
C LEU A 197 16.14 -5.13 18.86
N VAL A 198 15.52 -6.09 18.18
CA VAL A 198 14.25 -6.68 18.61
C VAL A 198 14.46 -7.62 19.80
N ASP A 199 13.73 -7.40 20.89
CA ASP A 199 13.53 -8.41 21.92
C ASP A 199 12.34 -9.30 21.52
N ALA A 200 12.61 -10.57 21.19
CA ALA A 200 11.59 -11.52 20.74
C ALA A 200 10.55 -11.88 21.82
N THR A 201 10.81 -11.54 23.09
CA THR A 201 9.85 -11.71 24.20
C THR A 201 8.89 -10.53 24.33
N ALA A 202 9.26 -9.37 23.78
CA ALA A 202 8.46 -8.15 23.85
C ALA A 202 7.54 -8.04 22.61
N ARG A 203 6.23 -8.13 22.84
CA ARG A 203 5.21 -8.07 21.78
C ARG A 203 5.35 -6.87 20.85
N LEU A 204 5.55 -5.67 21.40
CA LEU A 204 5.71 -4.45 20.59
C LEU A 204 6.98 -4.46 19.74
N ASP A 205 8.06 -5.05 20.25
CA ASP A 205 9.32 -5.15 19.52
C ASP A 205 9.19 -6.15 18.37
N CYS A 206 8.49 -7.27 18.56
CA CYS A 206 8.15 -8.21 17.48
C CYS A 206 7.32 -7.54 16.36
N MET A 207 6.33 -6.70 16.72
CA MET A 207 5.54 -5.96 15.73
C MET A 207 6.42 -5.00 14.91
N MET A 208 7.32 -4.29 15.56
CA MET A 208 8.30 -3.42 14.89
C MET A 208 9.33 -4.24 14.08
N GLY A 209 9.70 -5.42 14.57
CA GLY A 209 10.55 -6.40 13.91
C GLY A 209 9.97 -6.83 12.56
N ILE A 210 8.69 -7.19 12.52
CA ILE A 210 7.97 -7.51 11.26
C ILE A 210 7.99 -6.33 10.29
N ARG A 211 7.81 -5.10 10.77
CA ARG A 211 7.90 -3.89 9.93
C ARG A 211 9.30 -3.74 9.32
N CYS A 212 10.35 -3.97 10.11
CA CYS A 212 11.73 -3.95 9.65
C CYS A 212 12.03 -5.09 8.65
N THR A 213 11.66 -6.34 8.93
CA THR A 213 11.90 -7.48 8.02
C THR A 213 11.23 -7.27 6.67
N ARG A 214 9.98 -6.78 6.66
CA ARG A 214 9.25 -6.44 5.43
C ARG A 214 9.95 -5.36 4.62
N THR A 215 10.42 -4.31 5.28
CA THR A 215 11.12 -3.19 4.63
C THR A 215 12.48 -3.66 4.06
N ALA A 216 13.24 -4.44 4.83
CA ALA A 216 14.50 -5.03 4.36
C ALA A 216 14.27 -5.97 3.17
N ALA A 217 13.25 -6.83 3.22
CA ALA A 217 12.92 -7.74 2.13
C ALA A 217 12.51 -6.98 0.86
N ALA A 218 11.69 -5.93 0.98
CA ALA A 218 11.30 -5.09 -0.15
C ALA A 218 12.51 -4.35 -0.78
N ALA A 219 13.46 -3.90 0.04
CA ALA A 219 14.71 -3.31 -0.44
C ALA A 219 15.60 -4.35 -1.14
N GLU A 220 15.74 -5.56 -0.59
CA GLU A 220 16.49 -6.65 -1.21
C GLU A 220 15.87 -7.08 -2.55
N VAL A 221 14.53 -7.21 -2.65
CA VAL A 221 13.83 -7.48 -3.92
C VAL A 221 14.15 -6.43 -4.98
N ALA A 222 14.21 -5.14 -4.59
CA ALA A 222 14.58 -4.07 -5.52
C ALA A 222 16.04 -4.18 -5.98
N LEU A 223 16.95 -4.60 -5.10
CA LEU A 223 18.37 -4.80 -5.39
C LEU A 223 18.62 -6.07 -6.23
N CYS A 224 17.81 -7.13 -6.06
CA CYS A 224 17.88 -8.39 -6.82
C CYS A 224 17.68 -8.23 -8.32
N ARG A 225 17.19 -7.08 -8.81
CA ARG A 225 17.08 -6.80 -10.25
C ARG A 225 18.43 -6.82 -10.98
N LYS A 226 19.55 -6.75 -10.26
CA LYS A 226 20.89 -7.01 -10.82
C LYS A 226 21.18 -8.50 -10.77
N LEU A 227 21.33 -9.11 -11.94
CA LEU A 227 21.54 -10.56 -12.10
C LEU A 227 22.70 -11.10 -11.24
N ASP A 228 23.83 -10.41 -11.19
CA ASP A 228 25.00 -10.84 -10.39
C ASP A 228 24.74 -10.84 -8.87
N TYR A 229 23.79 -10.03 -8.40
CA TYR A 229 23.42 -9.93 -6.99
C TYR A 229 22.27 -10.84 -6.60
N GLU A 230 21.47 -11.26 -7.58
CA GLU A 230 20.20 -11.95 -7.37
C GLU A 230 20.30 -13.18 -6.45
N PRO A 231 21.26 -14.13 -6.62
CA PRO A 231 21.34 -15.30 -5.73
C PRO A 231 21.60 -14.93 -4.27
N THR A 232 22.47 -13.94 -4.04
CA THR A 232 22.76 -13.44 -2.69
C THR A 232 21.54 -12.75 -2.09
N GLY A 233 20.85 -11.94 -2.89
CA GLY A 233 19.64 -11.25 -2.45
C GLY A 233 18.50 -12.22 -2.13
N LEU A 234 18.29 -13.27 -2.93
CA LEU A 234 17.29 -14.32 -2.65
C LEU A 234 17.58 -15.05 -1.32
N SER A 235 18.84 -15.42 -1.08
CA SER A 235 19.27 -16.02 0.20
C SER A 235 18.99 -15.09 1.39
N ARG A 236 19.21 -13.79 1.24
CA ARG A 236 18.89 -12.79 2.28
C ARG A 236 17.41 -12.59 2.48
N ILE A 237 16.62 -12.53 1.41
CA ILE A 237 15.15 -12.45 1.50
C ILE A 237 14.62 -13.65 2.27
N ARG A 238 15.11 -14.86 1.99
CA ARG A 238 14.77 -16.07 2.74
C ARG A 238 15.03 -15.89 4.24
N SER A 239 16.24 -15.52 4.63
CA SER A 239 16.58 -15.35 6.05
C SER A 239 15.76 -14.25 6.73
N LEU A 240 15.49 -13.13 6.04
CA LEU A 240 14.62 -12.07 6.56
C LEU A 240 13.20 -12.56 6.80
N LYS A 241 12.68 -13.41 5.91
CA LYS A 241 11.33 -13.98 6.00
C LYS A 241 11.23 -15.12 7.03
N GLU A 242 12.29 -15.88 7.23
CA GLU A 242 12.39 -16.82 8.36
C GLU A 242 12.37 -16.08 9.71
N THR A 243 13.07 -14.94 9.81
CA THR A 243 12.99 -14.07 11.01
C THR A 243 11.58 -13.46 11.18
N GLU A 244 10.95 -12.99 10.10
CA GLU A 244 9.57 -12.47 10.13
C GLU A 244 8.58 -13.54 10.63
N MET A 245 8.76 -14.78 10.18
CA MET A 245 7.98 -15.93 10.61
C MET A 245 8.11 -16.16 12.13
N ALA A 246 9.34 -16.13 12.67
CA ALA A 246 9.57 -16.28 14.10
C ALA A 246 8.92 -15.16 14.94
N PHE A 247 8.92 -13.91 14.43
CA PHE A 247 8.19 -12.82 15.09
C PHE A 247 6.68 -13.02 15.02
N ALA A 248 6.14 -13.46 13.88
CA ALA A 248 4.71 -13.74 13.73
C ALA A 248 4.26 -14.90 14.65
N ASP A 249 5.09 -15.94 14.79
CA ASP A 249 4.89 -17.02 15.76
C ASP A 249 4.80 -16.50 17.20
N ALA A 250 5.75 -15.65 17.61
CA ALA A 250 5.76 -15.05 18.94
C ALA A 250 4.52 -14.17 19.22
N LEU A 251 3.92 -13.60 18.17
CA LEU A 251 2.72 -12.77 18.26
C LEU A 251 1.41 -13.58 18.19
N GLY A 252 1.47 -14.86 17.82
CA GLY A 252 0.29 -15.66 17.51
C GLY A 252 -0.45 -15.17 16.25
N TRP A 253 0.29 -14.71 15.23
CA TRP A 253 -0.23 -14.19 13.96
C TRP A 253 -0.13 -15.23 12.84
N PRO A 254 -1.09 -16.17 12.74
CA PRO A 254 -1.00 -17.29 11.81
C PRO A 254 -0.93 -16.86 10.35
N LEU A 255 -1.63 -15.79 9.94
CA LEU A 255 -1.63 -15.34 8.55
C LEU A 255 -0.27 -14.73 8.18
N HIS A 256 0.26 -13.80 8.98
CA HIS A 256 1.59 -13.24 8.73
C HIS A 256 2.68 -14.31 8.70
N ARG A 257 2.60 -15.30 9.59
CA ARG A 257 3.53 -16.43 9.62
C ARG A 257 3.51 -17.21 8.30
N GLU A 258 2.33 -17.54 7.78
CA GLU A 258 2.20 -18.29 6.53
C GLU A 258 2.59 -17.46 5.29
N LEU A 259 2.31 -16.14 5.29
CA LEU A 259 2.82 -15.23 4.26
C LEU A 259 4.35 -15.14 4.28
N ALA A 260 4.95 -15.04 5.48
CA ALA A 260 6.40 -15.02 5.63
C ALA A 260 7.02 -16.34 5.16
N ARG A 261 6.44 -17.48 5.56
CA ARG A 261 6.84 -18.81 5.09
C ARG A 261 6.78 -18.92 3.58
N PHE A 262 5.68 -18.49 2.96
CA PHE A 262 5.55 -18.47 1.50
C PHE A 262 6.69 -17.72 0.84
N HIS A 263 7.00 -16.50 1.29
CA HIS A 263 8.08 -15.72 0.70
C HIS A 263 9.47 -16.34 0.94
N ALA A 264 9.69 -16.99 2.08
CA ALA A 264 10.93 -17.72 2.35
C ALA A 264 11.08 -18.95 1.43
N ASP A 265 10.03 -19.76 1.32
CA ASP A 265 9.98 -20.95 0.47
C ASP A 265 10.11 -20.57 -1.02
N HIS A 266 9.48 -19.47 -1.46
CA HIS A 266 9.60 -18.96 -2.82
C HIS A 266 11.02 -18.44 -3.12
N ALA A 267 11.61 -17.65 -2.22
CA ALA A 267 12.99 -17.18 -2.39
C ALA A 267 13.99 -18.36 -2.44
N ARG A 268 13.74 -19.41 -1.64
CA ARG A 268 14.50 -20.65 -1.68
C ARG A 268 14.33 -21.39 -3.00
N ALA A 269 13.09 -21.56 -3.48
CA ALA A 269 12.80 -22.21 -4.75
C ALA A 269 13.52 -21.52 -5.93
N LEU A 270 13.50 -20.19 -5.97
CA LEU A 270 14.22 -19.42 -6.99
C LEU A 270 15.74 -19.55 -6.87
N SER A 271 16.28 -19.61 -5.65
CA SER A 271 17.72 -19.79 -5.42
C SER A 271 18.20 -21.19 -5.76
N GLU A 272 17.38 -22.21 -5.54
CA GLU A 272 17.67 -23.62 -5.82
C GLU A 272 17.22 -24.05 -7.23
N GLU A 273 16.55 -23.16 -7.97
CA GLU A 273 15.94 -23.44 -9.29
C GLU A 273 14.99 -24.66 -9.25
N ASP A 274 14.19 -24.74 -8.20
CA ASP A 274 13.28 -25.85 -7.89
C ASP A 274 11.82 -25.46 -8.24
N PRO A 275 11.33 -25.80 -9.44
CA PRO A 275 9.98 -25.44 -9.90
C PRO A 275 8.88 -26.13 -9.09
N GLU A 276 9.13 -27.33 -8.56
CA GLU A 276 8.17 -28.06 -7.73
C GLU A 276 7.92 -27.33 -6.42
N ARG A 277 8.99 -26.87 -5.76
CA ARG A 277 8.88 -26.05 -4.55
C ARG A 277 8.25 -24.70 -4.84
N GLU A 278 8.59 -24.06 -5.97
CA GLU A 278 7.98 -22.79 -6.37
C GLU A 278 6.45 -22.94 -6.47
N MET A 279 5.97 -23.93 -7.24
CA MET A 279 4.55 -24.22 -7.43
C MET A 279 3.85 -24.61 -6.12
N ARG A 280 4.43 -25.50 -5.31
CA ARG A 280 3.86 -25.90 -4.02
C ARG A 280 3.76 -24.77 -3.02
N SER A 281 4.77 -23.88 -2.97
CA SER A 281 4.76 -22.74 -2.05
C SER A 281 3.56 -21.83 -2.33
N LEU A 282 3.27 -21.59 -3.61
CA LEU A 282 2.18 -20.75 -4.05
C LEU A 282 0.81 -21.42 -3.89
N HIS A 283 0.72 -22.72 -4.23
CA HIS A 283 -0.50 -23.51 -3.98
C HIS A 283 -0.87 -23.50 -2.49
N ARG A 284 0.12 -23.69 -1.60
CA ARG A 284 -0.08 -23.67 -0.15
C ARG A 284 -0.58 -22.31 0.33
N VAL A 285 0.07 -21.22 -0.05
CA VAL A 285 -0.34 -19.88 0.43
C VAL A 285 -1.72 -19.50 -0.07
N ALA A 286 -2.08 -19.88 -1.31
CA ALA A 286 -3.41 -19.66 -1.85
C ALA A 286 -4.48 -20.35 -0.99
N ALA A 287 -4.31 -21.65 -0.72
CA ALA A 287 -5.22 -22.42 0.13
C ALA A 287 -5.34 -21.82 1.55
N THR A 288 -4.20 -21.46 2.17
CA THR A 288 -4.18 -20.83 3.49
C THR A 288 -4.91 -19.48 3.52
N VAL A 289 -4.72 -18.64 2.50
CA VAL A 289 -5.39 -17.34 2.43
C VAL A 289 -6.90 -17.53 2.27
N ILE A 290 -7.35 -18.49 1.45
CA ILE A 290 -8.77 -18.82 1.31
C ILE A 290 -9.36 -19.30 2.64
N GLU A 291 -8.66 -20.19 3.36
CA GLU A 291 -9.08 -20.71 4.66
C GLU A 291 -9.23 -19.60 5.72
N LEU A 292 -8.26 -18.67 5.77
CA LEU A 292 -8.19 -17.64 6.82
C LEU A 292 -8.96 -16.35 6.48
N CYS A 293 -9.15 -16.03 5.21
CA CYS A 293 -9.71 -14.77 4.72
C CYS A 293 -10.96 -14.93 3.85
N GLY A 294 -11.39 -16.16 3.56
CA GLY A 294 -12.58 -16.44 2.77
C GLY A 294 -13.89 -16.03 3.47
N ARG A 295 -15.02 -16.36 2.83
CA ARG A 295 -16.36 -15.96 3.29
C ARG A 295 -16.73 -16.48 4.68
N THR A 296 -16.14 -17.60 5.07
CA THR A 296 -16.34 -18.28 6.36
C THR A 296 -14.97 -18.58 6.95
N PRO A 297 -14.33 -17.61 7.62
CA PRO A 297 -13.02 -17.82 8.21
C PRO A 297 -13.11 -18.84 9.35
N VAL A 298 -12.15 -19.78 9.38
CA VAL A 298 -12.12 -20.88 10.36
C VAL A 298 -11.89 -20.38 11.79
N SER A 299 -11.22 -19.24 11.96
CA SER A 299 -10.81 -18.71 13.27
C SER A 299 -11.01 -17.21 13.40
N ALA A 300 -11.31 -16.76 14.63
CA ALA A 300 -11.24 -15.35 15.00
C ALA A 300 -9.77 -14.89 14.95
N ARG A 301 -9.48 -13.83 14.19
CA ARG A 301 -8.14 -13.28 14.02
C ARG A 301 -7.91 -12.05 14.89
N GLU A 302 -6.67 -11.83 15.29
CA GLU A 302 -6.30 -10.55 15.89
C GLU A 302 -6.47 -9.41 14.86
N PRO A 303 -6.93 -8.21 15.28
CA PRO A 303 -7.15 -7.09 14.37
C PRO A 303 -5.90 -6.61 13.61
N GLN A 304 -4.71 -6.96 14.09
CA GLN A 304 -3.43 -6.61 13.47
C GLN A 304 -2.92 -7.69 12.50
N ASP A 305 -3.44 -8.92 12.57
CA ASP A 305 -3.08 -10.03 11.66
C ASP A 305 -3.93 -9.97 10.37
N THR A 306 -3.78 -8.88 9.64
CA THR A 306 -4.59 -8.56 8.46
C THR A 306 -3.84 -8.78 7.16
N LEU A 307 -4.54 -9.25 6.14
CA LEU A 307 -4.03 -9.37 4.77
C LEU A 307 -4.02 -8.00 4.08
N ARG A 308 -2.91 -7.59 3.47
CA ARG A 308 -2.89 -6.40 2.62
C ARG A 308 -3.45 -6.72 1.23
N ALA A 309 -4.16 -5.76 0.64
CA ALA A 309 -4.70 -5.91 -0.71
C ALA A 309 -3.60 -6.18 -1.76
N THR A 310 -2.40 -5.60 -1.57
CA THR A 310 -1.22 -5.87 -2.40
C THR A 310 -0.73 -7.31 -2.29
N GLU A 311 -0.72 -7.90 -1.09
CA GLU A 311 -0.23 -9.27 -0.87
C GLU A 311 -1.18 -10.29 -1.53
N LEU A 312 -2.49 -10.07 -1.42
CA LEU A 312 -3.49 -10.87 -2.13
C LEU A 312 -3.32 -10.76 -3.66
N ALA A 313 -3.13 -9.53 -4.15
CA ALA A 313 -2.86 -9.29 -5.56
C ALA A 313 -1.60 -10.02 -6.04
N ASP A 314 -0.51 -9.98 -5.27
CA ASP A 314 0.75 -10.67 -5.59
C ASP A 314 0.58 -12.20 -5.67
N ILE A 315 -0.25 -12.80 -4.80
CA ILE A 315 -0.55 -14.25 -4.85
C ILE A 315 -1.32 -14.59 -6.13
N ILE A 316 -2.36 -13.83 -6.47
CA ILE A 316 -3.16 -14.06 -7.69
C ILE A 316 -2.30 -13.88 -8.95
N VAL A 317 -1.47 -12.83 -8.99
CA VAL A 317 -0.52 -12.58 -10.08
C VAL A 317 0.50 -13.72 -10.17
N GLY A 318 0.98 -14.21 -9.02
CA GLY A 318 1.83 -15.38 -8.92
C GLY A 318 1.19 -16.60 -9.57
N LEU A 319 -0.10 -16.87 -9.31
CA LEU A 319 -0.80 -18.04 -9.84
C LEU A 319 -0.89 -17.95 -11.36
N ARG A 320 -1.27 -16.77 -11.87
CA ARG A 320 -1.28 -16.52 -13.32
C ARG A 320 0.11 -16.64 -13.95
N ARG A 321 1.17 -16.25 -13.23
CA ARG A 321 2.55 -16.49 -13.65
C ARG A 321 2.85 -17.97 -13.82
N MET A 322 2.51 -18.78 -12.81
CA MET A 322 2.73 -20.23 -12.84
C MET A 322 1.96 -20.88 -13.98
N THR A 323 0.69 -20.52 -14.17
CA THR A 323 -0.12 -21.04 -15.28
C THR A 323 0.52 -20.70 -16.62
N MET A 324 0.88 -19.43 -16.86
CA MET A 324 1.49 -19.02 -18.14
C MET A 324 2.86 -19.65 -18.37
N ALA A 325 3.65 -19.86 -17.32
CA ALA A 325 4.99 -20.43 -17.43
C ALA A 325 4.98 -21.95 -17.58
N TYR A 326 4.21 -22.66 -16.74
CA TYR A 326 4.34 -24.10 -16.56
C TYR A 326 3.23 -24.93 -17.20
N ALA A 327 2.02 -24.40 -17.38
CA ALA A 327 0.87 -25.22 -17.81
C ALA A 327 1.06 -25.85 -19.19
N THR A 328 1.82 -25.20 -20.07
CA THR A 328 2.15 -25.70 -21.41
C THR A 328 3.65 -25.96 -21.60
N HIS A 329 4.44 -25.95 -20.52
CA HIS A 329 5.88 -26.16 -20.62
C HIS A 329 6.20 -27.64 -20.88
N PRO A 330 7.05 -27.97 -21.88
CA PRO A 330 7.35 -29.36 -22.23
C PRO A 330 7.73 -30.22 -21.02
N ASP A 331 8.65 -29.71 -20.18
CA ASP A 331 9.20 -30.47 -19.06
C ASP A 331 8.40 -30.37 -17.74
N HIS A 332 7.48 -29.40 -17.63
CA HIS A 332 6.86 -29.06 -16.35
C HIS A 332 5.33 -29.12 -16.36
N HIS A 333 4.67 -29.29 -17.52
CA HIS A 333 3.21 -29.36 -17.60
C HIS A 333 2.61 -30.49 -16.75
N ALA A 334 3.24 -31.66 -16.72
CA ALA A 334 2.78 -32.80 -15.92
C ALA A 334 2.86 -32.51 -14.42
N LEU A 335 3.94 -31.85 -13.99
CA LEU A 335 4.12 -31.43 -12.60
C LEU A 335 3.12 -30.34 -12.21
N TYR A 336 2.88 -29.37 -13.09
CA TYR A 336 1.86 -28.33 -12.91
C TYR A 336 0.47 -28.95 -12.73
N ALA A 337 0.09 -29.88 -13.63
CA ALA A 337 -1.18 -30.58 -13.56
C ALA A 337 -1.33 -31.41 -12.27
N ALA A 338 -0.25 -32.03 -11.78
CA ALA A 338 -0.26 -32.79 -10.54
C ALA A 338 -0.43 -31.91 -9.29
N ILE A 339 0.05 -30.66 -9.30
CA ILE A 339 -0.01 -29.75 -8.15
C ILE A 339 -1.32 -28.94 -8.14
N PHE A 340 -1.71 -28.37 -9.28
CA PHE A 340 -2.86 -27.45 -9.37
C PHE A 340 -4.12 -28.09 -9.93
N GLY A 341 -4.02 -29.24 -10.59
CA GLY A 341 -5.16 -29.91 -11.22
C GLY A 341 -5.90 -29.02 -12.22
N ALA A 342 -7.22 -29.22 -12.33
CA ALA A 342 -8.12 -28.36 -13.09
C ALA A 342 -8.59 -27.12 -12.30
N ASP A 343 -8.18 -27.00 -11.03
CA ASP A 343 -8.79 -26.09 -10.05
C ASP A 343 -8.06 -24.74 -9.93
N ALA A 344 -7.09 -24.46 -10.80
CA ALA A 344 -6.33 -23.21 -10.76
C ALA A 344 -7.23 -21.97 -10.94
N ASP A 345 -8.22 -22.02 -11.83
CA ASP A 345 -9.17 -20.93 -12.03
C ASP A 345 -10.14 -20.78 -10.85
N VAL A 346 -10.61 -21.90 -10.29
CA VAL A 346 -11.45 -21.92 -9.07
C VAL A 346 -10.71 -21.26 -7.91
N THR A 347 -9.43 -21.58 -7.73
CA THR A 347 -8.58 -20.98 -6.70
C THR A 347 -8.46 -19.46 -6.86
N VAL A 348 -8.34 -18.97 -8.10
CA VAL A 348 -8.28 -17.53 -8.37
C VAL A 348 -9.60 -16.85 -8.00
N ASP A 349 -10.75 -17.45 -8.32
CA ASP A 349 -12.06 -16.91 -7.96
C ASP A 349 -12.29 -16.86 -6.45
N GLU A 350 -11.85 -17.88 -5.71
CA GLU A 350 -11.92 -17.90 -4.25
C GLU A 350 -10.99 -16.85 -3.62
N LEU A 351 -9.79 -16.64 -4.17
CA LEU A 351 -8.90 -15.57 -3.75
C LEU A 351 -9.49 -14.18 -4.03
N LEU A 352 -10.15 -13.98 -5.16
CA LEU A 352 -10.88 -12.72 -5.43
C LEU A 352 -11.94 -12.45 -4.36
N ALA A 353 -12.60 -13.48 -3.85
CA ALA A 353 -13.57 -13.36 -2.77
C ALA A 353 -12.95 -12.99 -1.41
N CYS A 354 -11.61 -13.00 -1.28
CA CYS A 354 -10.89 -12.61 -0.07
C CYS A 354 -10.60 -11.09 0.01
N PHE A 355 -10.75 -10.33 -1.07
CA PHE A 355 -10.54 -8.87 -1.06
C PHE A 355 -11.34 -8.10 0.01
N PRO A 356 -12.61 -8.43 0.34
CA PRO A 356 -13.33 -7.82 1.45
C PRO A 356 -12.63 -7.93 2.82
N ALA A 357 -11.80 -8.95 3.02
CA ALA A 357 -11.05 -9.16 4.25
C ALA A 357 -9.70 -8.42 4.29
N THR A 358 -9.36 -7.66 3.25
CA THR A 358 -8.09 -6.93 3.15
C THR A 358 -8.16 -5.52 3.75
N THR A 359 -6.99 -4.94 4.00
CA THR A 359 -6.85 -3.57 4.52
C THR A 359 -7.21 -2.47 3.49
N ARG A 360 -6.87 -1.21 3.77
CA ARG A 360 -7.06 -0.04 2.87
C ARG A 360 -6.56 -0.33 1.44
N GLU A 361 -7.08 0.42 0.46
CA GLU A 361 -6.74 0.35 -0.98
C GLU A 361 -7.30 -0.86 -1.75
N ARG A 362 -8.19 -1.64 -1.12
CA ARG A 362 -8.90 -2.78 -1.74
C ARG A 362 -9.39 -2.51 -3.17
N HIS A 363 -10.17 -1.46 -3.39
CA HIS A 363 -10.83 -1.21 -4.68
C HIS A 363 -9.84 -1.05 -5.83
N ARG A 364 -8.67 -0.45 -5.57
CA ARG A 364 -7.62 -0.27 -6.56
C ARG A 364 -7.03 -1.62 -6.96
N HIS A 365 -6.53 -2.40 -6.00
CA HIS A 365 -5.88 -3.68 -6.31
C HIS A 365 -6.84 -4.72 -6.86
N GLU A 366 -8.08 -4.77 -6.34
CA GLU A 366 -9.13 -5.63 -6.89
C GLU A 366 -9.42 -5.26 -8.35
N GLY A 367 -9.55 -3.96 -8.66
CA GLY A 367 -9.76 -3.47 -10.02
C GLY A 367 -8.60 -3.81 -10.97
N ASN A 368 -7.35 -3.62 -10.51
CA ASN A 368 -6.15 -3.93 -11.27
C ASN A 368 -6.01 -5.43 -11.57
N ILE A 369 -6.27 -6.29 -10.58
CA ILE A 369 -6.25 -7.75 -10.78
C ILE A 369 -7.32 -8.18 -11.77
N ARG A 370 -8.56 -7.69 -11.62
CA ARG A 370 -9.64 -8.00 -12.57
C ARG A 370 -9.29 -7.54 -13.99
N ALA A 371 -8.61 -6.41 -14.14
CA ALA A 371 -8.09 -5.95 -15.43
C ALA A 371 -7.01 -6.90 -15.99
N LEU A 372 -6.12 -7.42 -15.14
CA LEU A 372 -5.11 -8.42 -15.56
C LEU A 372 -5.76 -9.72 -16.06
N LEU A 373 -6.77 -10.22 -15.33
CA LEU A 373 -7.49 -11.44 -15.68
C LEU A 373 -8.23 -11.28 -17.02
N ARG A 374 -8.95 -10.15 -17.19
CA ARG A 374 -9.59 -9.81 -18.48
C ARG A 374 -8.58 -9.71 -19.61
N LEU A 375 -7.42 -9.10 -19.38
CA LEU A 375 -6.36 -9.05 -20.41
C LEU A 375 -5.88 -10.45 -20.83
N GLY A 376 -5.89 -11.41 -19.91
CA GLY A 376 -5.65 -12.83 -20.21
C GLY A 376 -6.72 -13.43 -21.13
N GLU A 377 -8.00 -13.18 -20.83
CA GLU A 377 -9.14 -13.64 -21.62
C GLU A 377 -9.19 -13.02 -23.03
N LEU A 378 -8.79 -11.76 -23.14
CA LEU A 378 -8.74 -10.99 -24.39
C LEU A 378 -7.67 -11.49 -25.39
N THR A 379 -6.86 -12.47 -25.02
CA THR A 379 -5.98 -13.17 -25.99
C THR A 379 -6.76 -14.13 -26.90
N GLY A 380 -8.05 -14.36 -26.64
CA GLY A 380 -9.00 -15.12 -27.46
C GLY A 380 -9.85 -14.26 -28.41
N PRO A 381 -11.18 -14.47 -28.53
CA PRO A 381 -12.02 -13.72 -29.48
C PRO A 381 -12.23 -12.26 -29.02
N LEU A 382 -11.70 -11.33 -29.81
CA LEU A 382 -11.55 -9.90 -29.52
C LEU A 382 -12.80 -9.03 -29.73
N ASP A 383 -13.97 -9.61 -29.98
CA ASP A 383 -15.04 -8.91 -30.68
C ASP A 383 -15.81 -7.85 -29.86
N ARG A 384 -15.57 -7.65 -28.56
CA ARG A 384 -16.51 -6.86 -27.73
C ARG A 384 -15.97 -5.96 -26.61
N ILE A 385 -14.66 -5.79 -26.43
CA ILE A 385 -14.15 -4.98 -25.31
C ILE A 385 -13.00 -4.07 -25.78
N ASP A 386 -13.08 -2.78 -25.45
CA ASP A 386 -12.00 -1.81 -25.64
C ASP A 386 -11.11 -1.77 -24.37
N PRO A 387 -9.88 -2.32 -24.38
CA PRO A 387 -9.14 -2.63 -23.16
C PRO A 387 -8.08 -1.59 -22.77
N ALA A 388 -8.09 -0.38 -23.34
CA ALA A 388 -7.09 0.65 -23.06
C ALA A 388 -6.96 0.95 -21.54
N SER A 389 -8.08 1.02 -20.81
CA SER A 389 -8.07 1.20 -19.35
C SER A 389 -7.50 -0.01 -18.61
N ASP A 390 -7.74 -1.23 -19.09
CA ASP A 390 -7.24 -2.45 -18.46
C ASP A 390 -5.73 -2.62 -18.66
N VAL A 391 -5.20 -2.23 -19.83
CA VAL A 391 -3.77 -2.21 -20.10
C VAL A 391 -3.02 -1.22 -19.18
N LEU A 392 -3.65 -0.09 -18.84
CA LEU A 392 -3.09 0.86 -17.87
C LEU A 392 -3.14 0.34 -16.43
N ARG A 393 -4.27 -0.23 -16.03
CA ARG A 393 -4.47 -0.80 -14.67
C ARG A 393 -3.50 -1.94 -14.38
N THR A 394 -3.09 -2.66 -15.40
CA THR A 394 -2.13 -3.77 -15.27
C THR A 394 -0.67 -3.33 -15.22
N ALA A 395 -0.39 -2.02 -15.31
CA ALA A 395 0.98 -1.50 -15.37
C ALA A 395 1.88 -2.08 -14.27
N GLU A 396 1.40 -2.24 -13.04
CA GLU A 396 2.23 -2.73 -11.92
C GLU A 396 2.73 -4.19 -12.04
N TYR A 397 2.20 -5.01 -12.96
CA TYR A 397 2.44 -6.47 -13.00
C TYR A 397 3.59 -6.96 -13.92
N GLY A 398 4.50 -6.06 -14.31
CA GLY A 398 5.78 -6.39 -14.96
C GLY A 398 5.68 -7.35 -16.15
N THR A 399 6.51 -8.41 -16.15
CA THR A 399 6.69 -9.37 -17.26
C THR A 399 5.39 -10.03 -17.72
N ILE A 400 4.50 -10.42 -16.80
CA ILE A 400 3.21 -11.04 -17.15
C ILE A 400 2.39 -10.07 -17.99
N ARG A 401 2.28 -8.83 -17.52
CA ARG A 401 1.56 -7.78 -18.22
C ARG A 401 2.18 -7.53 -19.60
N ASP A 402 3.51 -7.47 -19.69
CA ASP A 402 4.15 -7.20 -20.98
C ASP A 402 3.85 -8.30 -22.00
N ILE A 403 3.90 -9.56 -21.61
CA ILE A 403 3.53 -10.70 -22.47
C ILE A 403 2.05 -10.64 -22.86
N LEU A 404 1.14 -10.38 -21.90
CA LEU A 404 -0.29 -10.31 -22.18
C LEU A 404 -0.63 -9.14 -23.11
N VAL A 405 -0.01 -7.98 -22.91
CA VAL A 405 -0.15 -6.82 -23.80
C VAL A 405 0.38 -7.14 -25.20
N ALA A 406 1.54 -7.78 -25.32
CA ALA A 406 2.08 -8.17 -26.62
C ALA A 406 1.13 -9.10 -27.38
N ARG A 407 0.61 -10.15 -26.71
CA ARG A 407 -0.36 -11.08 -27.28
C ARG A 407 -1.66 -10.39 -27.70
N TYR A 408 -2.16 -9.46 -26.88
CA TYR A 408 -3.32 -8.65 -27.20
C TYR A 408 -3.09 -7.82 -28.47
N LEU A 409 -1.95 -7.12 -28.56
CA LEU A 409 -1.61 -6.28 -29.71
C LEU A 409 -1.46 -7.12 -31.00
N GLU A 410 -0.88 -8.31 -30.91
CA GLU A 410 -0.82 -9.26 -32.04
C GLU A 410 -2.20 -9.73 -32.50
N ALA A 411 -3.05 -10.11 -31.55
CA ALA A 411 -4.41 -10.57 -31.85
C ALA A 411 -5.21 -9.41 -32.50
N LYS A 412 -5.06 -8.19 -31.98
CA LYS A 412 -5.70 -6.99 -32.55
C LYS A 412 -5.20 -6.70 -33.95
N ALA A 413 -3.89 -6.75 -34.19
CA ALA A 413 -3.31 -6.57 -35.52
C ALA A 413 -3.86 -7.60 -36.53
N ARG A 414 -3.97 -8.87 -36.12
CA ARG A 414 -4.57 -9.93 -36.95
C ARG A 414 -6.03 -9.66 -37.26
N SER A 415 -6.83 -9.26 -36.27
CA SER A 415 -8.25 -8.96 -36.47
C SER A 415 -8.46 -7.82 -37.48
N LEU A 416 -7.64 -6.77 -37.42
CA LEU A 416 -7.68 -5.64 -38.33
C LEU A 416 -7.19 -6.00 -39.74
N ALA A 417 -6.22 -6.91 -39.87
CA ALA A 417 -5.77 -7.40 -41.16
C ALA A 417 -6.78 -8.34 -41.85
N SER A 418 -7.62 -9.04 -41.07
CA SER A 418 -8.65 -9.96 -41.58
C SER A 418 -9.99 -9.30 -41.87
N ALA A 419 -10.24 -8.09 -41.38
CA ALA A 419 -11.46 -7.35 -41.68
C ALA A 419 -11.40 -6.85 -43.12
N GLU A 420 -12.14 -7.50 -44.04
CA GLU A 420 -12.34 -6.94 -45.38
C GLU A 420 -12.98 -5.55 -45.25
N PRO A 421 -12.55 -4.56 -46.06
CA PRO A 421 -13.17 -3.25 -46.08
C PRO A 421 -14.54 -3.36 -46.77
N HIS A 422 -15.54 -3.82 -46.03
CA HIS A 422 -16.93 -3.69 -46.44
C HIS A 422 -17.45 -2.33 -45.92
N PRO A 423 -17.64 -1.34 -46.80
CA PRO A 423 -18.37 -0.13 -46.42
C PRO A 423 -19.85 -0.52 -46.30
N GLU A 424 -20.28 -1.02 -45.13
CA GLU A 424 -21.70 -0.99 -44.78
C GLU A 424 -22.05 0.47 -44.39
N PRO A 425 -22.83 1.20 -45.20
CA PRO A 425 -23.21 2.56 -44.86
C PRO A 425 -24.24 2.50 -43.73
N GLY A 426 -23.81 2.81 -42.51
CA GLY A 426 -24.72 2.99 -41.36
C GLY A 426 -24.34 2.24 -40.08
N ARG A 427 -23.31 1.39 -40.09
CA ARG A 427 -22.74 0.86 -38.84
C ARG A 427 -21.64 1.80 -38.35
N THR A 428 -21.96 2.63 -37.36
CA THR A 428 -20.95 3.28 -36.53
C THR A 428 -20.23 2.20 -35.73
N THR A 429 -19.20 1.59 -36.31
CA THR A 429 -18.23 0.76 -35.61
C THR A 429 -17.48 1.67 -34.63
N GLY A 430 -17.81 1.56 -33.34
CA GLY A 430 -17.39 2.47 -32.29
C GLY A 430 -15.91 2.39 -31.88
N SER A 431 -14.98 2.42 -32.83
CA SER A 431 -13.56 2.60 -32.55
C SER A 431 -13.05 3.80 -33.33
N LEU A 432 -12.74 4.89 -32.62
CA LEU A 432 -12.37 6.21 -33.15
C LEU A 432 -10.90 6.32 -33.57
N VAL A 433 -10.14 5.22 -33.52
CA VAL A 433 -8.72 5.14 -33.90
C VAL A 433 -8.53 3.82 -34.63
N ASP A 434 -8.06 3.86 -35.89
CA ASP A 434 -7.68 2.67 -36.66
C ASP A 434 -6.15 2.49 -36.60
N PRO A 435 -5.61 1.85 -35.55
CA PRO A 435 -4.18 1.62 -35.47
C PRO A 435 -3.73 0.71 -36.62
N GLN A 436 -2.71 1.14 -37.36
CA GLN A 436 -2.16 0.31 -38.43
C GLN A 436 -1.64 -1.03 -37.87
N PRO A 437 -2.00 -2.18 -38.46
CA PRO A 437 -1.56 -3.49 -37.98
C PRO A 437 -0.04 -3.59 -37.78
N ALA A 438 0.74 -3.00 -38.68
CA ALA A 438 2.21 -2.99 -38.59
C ALA A 438 2.73 -2.29 -37.32
N MET A 439 2.11 -1.18 -36.90
CA MET A 439 2.50 -0.47 -35.67
C MET A 439 2.18 -1.29 -34.41
N LEU A 440 1.03 -1.98 -34.40
CA LEU A 440 0.65 -2.85 -33.29
C LEU A 440 1.63 -4.03 -33.14
N LEU A 441 2.04 -4.64 -34.25
CA LEU A 441 3.02 -5.72 -34.24
C LEU A 441 4.40 -5.22 -33.77
N GLN A 442 4.82 -4.03 -34.20
CA GLN A 442 6.06 -3.42 -33.71
C GLN A 442 6.01 -3.13 -32.21
N ALA A 443 4.88 -2.63 -31.70
CA ALA A 443 4.68 -2.43 -30.27
C ALA A 443 4.68 -3.75 -29.49
N ALA A 444 4.08 -4.81 -30.02
CA ALA A 444 4.13 -6.15 -29.42
C ALA A 444 5.57 -6.66 -29.28
N VAL A 445 6.41 -6.49 -30.31
CA VAL A 445 7.86 -6.81 -30.25
C VAL A 445 8.54 -6.05 -29.12
N GLN A 446 8.26 -4.76 -28.95
CA GLN A 446 8.85 -3.96 -27.86
C GLN A 446 8.46 -4.49 -26.47
N PHE A 447 7.23 -4.97 -26.28
CA PHE A 447 6.82 -5.58 -25.02
C PHE A 447 7.50 -6.92 -24.77
N TYR A 448 7.63 -7.77 -25.78
CA TYR A 448 8.41 -8.99 -25.65
C TYR A 448 9.87 -8.72 -25.34
N ASP A 449 10.49 -7.72 -25.97
CA ASP A 449 11.88 -7.35 -25.70
C ASP A 449 12.05 -6.79 -24.29
N HIS A 450 11.09 -5.99 -23.82
CA HIS A 450 11.09 -5.52 -22.45
C HIS A 450 10.95 -6.69 -21.46
N ALA A 451 10.03 -7.62 -21.69
CA ALA A 451 9.87 -8.82 -20.89
C ALA A 451 11.14 -9.69 -20.90
N ALA A 452 11.78 -9.89 -22.06
CA ALA A 452 12.99 -10.69 -22.23
C ALA A 452 14.22 -10.05 -21.58
N THR A 453 14.27 -8.72 -21.42
CA THR A 453 15.43 -8.02 -20.86
C THR A 453 15.30 -7.74 -19.37
N ALA A 454 14.13 -7.29 -18.92
CA ALA A 454 13.90 -6.81 -17.55
C ALA A 454 13.57 -7.92 -16.54
N ALA A 455 13.15 -9.11 -17.01
CA ALA A 455 12.74 -10.21 -16.16
C ALA A 455 13.92 -10.97 -15.54
N SER A 456 13.72 -11.51 -14.34
CA SER A 456 14.63 -12.49 -13.73
C SER A 456 14.78 -13.72 -14.63
N PRO A 457 15.98 -14.34 -14.73
CA PRO A 457 16.19 -15.59 -15.44
C PRO A 457 15.73 -16.83 -14.62
N ARG A 458 15.21 -16.66 -13.40
CA ARG A 458 14.90 -17.77 -12.48
C ARG A 458 13.41 -18.07 -12.39
N GLY A 459 13.10 -19.35 -12.15
CA GLY A 459 11.75 -19.85 -11.90
C GLY A 459 10.77 -19.55 -13.04
N ALA A 460 9.50 -19.39 -12.69
CA ALA A 460 8.44 -19.06 -13.66
C ALA A 460 8.75 -17.78 -14.46
N THR A 461 9.41 -16.80 -13.84
CA THR A 461 9.77 -15.54 -14.50
C THR A 461 10.83 -15.75 -15.58
N GLY A 462 11.80 -16.65 -15.36
CA GLY A 462 12.81 -17.04 -16.34
C GLY A 462 12.21 -17.75 -17.54
N ILE A 463 11.27 -18.68 -17.32
CA ILE A 463 10.57 -19.34 -18.42
C ILE A 463 9.78 -18.32 -19.25
N LEU A 464 9.07 -17.39 -18.60
CA LEU A 464 8.36 -16.33 -19.31
C LEU A 464 9.30 -15.39 -20.06
N ARG A 465 10.49 -15.11 -19.53
CA ARG A 465 11.54 -14.34 -20.20
C ARG A 465 11.97 -15.02 -21.51
N ASP A 466 12.20 -16.32 -21.48
CA ASP A 466 12.63 -17.10 -22.65
C ASP A 466 11.50 -17.23 -23.68
N LEU A 467 10.27 -17.46 -23.22
CA LEU A 467 9.08 -17.46 -24.07
C LEU A 467 8.88 -16.10 -24.75
N ALA A 468 9.07 -15.00 -24.02
CA ALA A 468 8.99 -13.66 -24.59
C ALA A 468 10.09 -13.42 -25.62
N ALA A 469 11.33 -13.82 -25.34
CA ALA A 469 12.44 -13.71 -26.28
C ALA A 469 12.17 -14.47 -27.58
N HIS A 470 11.66 -15.70 -27.47
CA HIS A 470 11.29 -16.53 -28.61
C HIS A 470 10.13 -15.92 -29.41
N ALA A 471 9.05 -15.50 -28.73
CA ALA A 471 7.89 -14.88 -29.37
C ALA A 471 8.28 -13.58 -30.11
N GLY A 472 9.11 -12.72 -29.49
CA GLY A 472 9.62 -11.52 -30.13
C GLY A 472 10.46 -11.81 -31.37
N PHE A 473 11.31 -12.85 -31.32
CA PHE A 473 12.10 -13.29 -32.48
C PHE A 473 11.21 -13.79 -33.63
N GLU A 474 10.29 -14.70 -33.36
CA GLU A 474 9.38 -15.25 -34.37
C GLU A 474 8.50 -14.15 -34.97
N LEU A 475 8.03 -13.20 -34.16
CA LEU A 475 7.21 -12.09 -34.63
C LEU A 475 7.97 -11.17 -35.60
N ARG A 476 9.25 -10.88 -35.32
CA ARG A 476 10.12 -10.12 -36.25
C ARG A 476 10.39 -10.89 -37.53
N ARG A 477 10.62 -12.20 -37.43
CA ARG A 477 10.87 -13.07 -38.59
C ARG A 477 9.65 -13.10 -39.52
N ALA A 478 8.45 -13.17 -38.96
CA ALA A 478 7.20 -13.14 -39.70
C ALA A 478 6.89 -11.76 -40.32
N ASN A 479 7.42 -10.66 -39.74
CA ASN A 479 7.10 -9.29 -40.14
C ASN A 479 8.35 -8.41 -40.38
N PRO A 480 9.16 -8.69 -41.43
CA PRO A 480 10.42 -7.99 -41.67
C PRO A 480 10.29 -6.50 -42.08
N GLN A 481 9.09 -6.03 -42.41
CA GLN A 481 8.85 -4.69 -42.99
C GLN A 481 8.68 -3.55 -41.97
N GLY A 482 8.70 -3.81 -40.65
CA GLY A 482 8.51 -2.79 -39.60
C GLY A 482 9.64 -1.74 -39.43
N GLY A 483 10.62 -1.70 -40.33
CA GLY A 483 11.78 -0.79 -40.28
C GLY A 483 11.60 0.54 -41.02
N ALA A 484 10.56 0.71 -41.83
CA ALA A 484 10.31 1.93 -42.60
C ALA A 484 9.02 2.61 -42.12
N ALA A 485 9.18 3.70 -41.37
CA ALA A 485 8.08 4.53 -40.92
C ALA A 485 7.32 5.14 -42.12
N SER A 486 6.04 4.79 -42.28
CA SER A 486 5.13 5.48 -43.19
C SER A 486 4.49 6.65 -42.44
N THR A 487 5.10 7.83 -42.58
CA THR A 487 4.56 9.12 -42.16
C THR A 487 3.55 9.61 -43.21
N ALA A 488 2.29 9.20 -43.09
CA ALA A 488 1.17 9.88 -43.74
C ALA A 488 -0.14 9.52 -43.02
N ALA A 489 -0.38 10.14 -41.87
CA ALA A 489 -1.67 10.10 -41.20
C ALA A 489 -2.55 11.22 -41.75
N THR A 490 -3.74 10.85 -42.24
CA THR A 490 -4.82 11.78 -42.61
C THR A 490 -5.29 12.54 -41.37
N PRO A 491 -5.54 13.86 -41.42
CA PRO A 491 -5.95 14.61 -40.23
C PRO A 491 -7.35 14.18 -39.73
N PRO A 492 -7.57 14.09 -38.41
CA PRO A 492 -8.85 13.72 -37.82
C PRO A 492 -9.93 14.78 -38.13
N SER A 493 -11.16 14.32 -38.32
CA SER A 493 -12.26 15.14 -38.82
C SER A 493 -13.06 15.87 -37.71
N SER A 494 -12.81 15.54 -36.44
CA SER A 494 -13.43 16.21 -35.27
C SER A 494 -12.48 16.40 -34.08
N GLU A 495 -12.74 17.40 -33.24
CA GLU A 495 -11.97 17.68 -32.01
C GLU A 495 -12.04 16.54 -30.98
N PHE A 496 -13.15 15.78 -30.98
CA PHE A 496 -13.33 14.62 -30.11
C PHE A 496 -12.47 13.42 -30.55
N GLU A 497 -12.32 13.21 -31.85
CA GLU A 497 -11.39 12.20 -32.41
C GLU A 497 -9.94 12.51 -32.01
N ALA A 498 -9.53 13.78 -32.12
CA ALA A 498 -8.18 14.21 -31.73
C ALA A 498 -7.89 14.00 -30.23
N ILE A 499 -8.89 14.15 -29.35
CA ILE A 499 -8.73 13.91 -27.90
C ILE A 499 -8.61 12.41 -27.59
N ALA A 500 -9.43 11.57 -28.23
CA ALA A 500 -9.37 10.12 -28.05
C ALA A 500 -8.05 9.52 -28.59
N GLU A 501 -7.60 10.02 -29.75
CA GLU A 501 -6.29 9.70 -30.33
C GLU A 501 -5.15 10.11 -29.39
N ALA A 502 -5.19 11.34 -28.88
CA ALA A 502 -4.19 11.81 -27.91
C ALA A 502 -4.17 10.98 -26.62
N ILE A 503 -5.31 10.49 -26.13
CA ILE A 503 -5.37 9.61 -24.94
C ILE A 503 -4.79 8.23 -25.28
N ASN A 504 -5.19 7.61 -26.38
CA ASN A 504 -4.65 6.31 -26.79
C ASN A 504 -3.14 6.37 -27.08
N ASP A 505 -2.67 7.44 -27.71
CA ASP A 505 -1.26 7.70 -27.94
C ASP A 505 -0.52 7.97 -26.64
N LEU A 506 -1.07 8.77 -25.73
CA LEU A 506 -0.48 8.99 -24.41
C LEU A 506 -0.37 7.67 -23.65
N VAL A 507 -1.38 6.80 -23.75
CA VAL A 507 -1.41 5.47 -23.16
C VAL A 507 -0.35 4.60 -23.79
N LEU A 508 -0.31 4.47 -25.12
CA LEU A 508 0.72 3.71 -25.86
C LEU A 508 2.15 4.26 -25.63
N ILE A 509 2.32 5.58 -25.52
CA ILE A 509 3.59 6.25 -25.20
C ILE A 509 4.00 5.99 -23.74
N THR A 510 3.06 6.07 -22.80
CA THR A 510 3.29 5.76 -21.38
C THR A 510 3.66 4.29 -21.20
N ILE A 511 3.00 3.42 -21.96
CA ILE A 511 3.19 1.98 -22.02
C ILE A 511 4.55 1.63 -22.66
N SER A 512 4.93 2.26 -23.78
CA SER A 512 6.20 2.01 -24.50
C SER A 512 7.42 2.70 -23.87
N ARG A 513 7.24 3.81 -23.14
CA ARG A 513 8.31 4.61 -22.53
C ARG A 513 8.24 4.65 -21.01
N ARG A 514 7.86 3.53 -20.40
CA ARG A 514 7.65 3.35 -18.95
C ARG A 514 8.80 3.83 -18.06
N ASN A 515 10.05 3.84 -18.56
CA ASN A 515 11.23 4.33 -17.83
C ASN A 515 11.23 5.86 -17.57
N ARG A 516 10.33 6.63 -18.19
CA ARG A 516 10.24 8.09 -18.04
C ARG A 516 9.27 8.56 -16.96
N PHE A 517 8.39 7.68 -16.46
CA PHE A 517 7.36 8.03 -15.49
C PHE A 517 7.58 7.28 -14.16
N THR A 518 7.41 8.01 -13.05
CA THR A 518 7.37 7.48 -11.68
C THR A 518 6.05 6.74 -11.41
N ASP A 519 6.01 5.89 -10.39
CA ASP A 519 4.79 5.17 -10.00
C ASP A 519 3.65 6.15 -9.67
N ASN A 520 3.96 7.27 -9.01
CA ASN A 520 3.00 8.33 -8.69
C ASN A 520 2.48 9.08 -9.94
N GLU A 521 3.32 9.24 -10.98
CA GLU A 521 2.88 9.87 -12.24
C GLU A 521 1.95 8.94 -13.02
N ILE A 522 2.25 7.64 -13.06
CA ILE A 522 1.36 6.63 -13.63
C ILE A 522 0.03 6.59 -12.86
N GLU A 523 0.08 6.64 -11.52
CA GLU A 523 -1.13 6.71 -10.69
C GLU A 523 -1.97 7.96 -10.96
N ARG A 524 -1.33 9.13 -11.10
CA ARG A 524 -2.02 10.38 -11.44
C ARG A 524 -2.62 10.35 -12.85
N LEU A 525 -1.90 9.73 -13.80
CA LEU A 525 -2.39 9.49 -15.16
C LEU A 525 -3.63 8.59 -15.14
N ILE A 526 -3.60 7.47 -14.41
CA ILE A 526 -4.75 6.57 -14.26
C ILE A 526 -5.92 7.32 -13.62
N ALA A 527 -5.68 8.08 -12.54
CA ALA A 527 -6.72 8.85 -11.85
C ALA A 527 -7.33 9.96 -12.71
N MET A 528 -6.60 10.46 -13.72
CA MET A 528 -7.08 11.46 -14.68
C MET A 528 -7.86 10.82 -15.84
N ILE A 529 -7.42 9.64 -16.31
CA ILE A 529 -8.02 8.93 -17.45
C ILE A 529 -9.33 8.23 -17.01
N ASP A 530 -9.40 7.68 -15.80
CA ASP A 530 -10.57 6.91 -15.32
C ASP A 530 -11.91 7.68 -15.44
N PRO A 531 -12.03 8.95 -14.99
CA PRO A 531 -13.28 9.72 -15.13
C PRO A 531 -13.62 10.05 -16.58
N MET A 532 -12.60 10.37 -17.40
CA MET A 532 -12.78 10.70 -18.82
C MET A 532 -13.23 9.49 -19.61
N TYR A 533 -12.59 8.34 -19.38
CA TYR A 533 -12.95 7.08 -20.01
C TYR A 533 -14.35 6.63 -19.57
N TYR A 534 -14.68 6.75 -18.27
CA TYR A 534 -16.05 6.48 -17.79
C TYR A 534 -17.08 7.40 -18.46
N TYR A 535 -16.80 8.70 -18.60
CA TYR A 535 -17.69 9.65 -19.28
C TYR A 535 -17.90 9.31 -20.76
N ILE A 536 -16.82 8.99 -21.49
CA ILE A 536 -16.86 8.64 -22.92
C ILE A 536 -17.59 7.31 -23.16
N THR A 537 -17.38 6.30 -22.30
CA THR A 537 -17.93 4.96 -22.50
C THR A 537 -19.32 4.74 -21.89
N SER A 538 -19.70 5.51 -20.86
CA SER A 538 -21.01 5.38 -20.21
C SER A 538 -22.16 6.08 -20.96
N GLY A 539 -21.87 6.80 -22.04
CA GLY A 539 -22.89 7.33 -22.95
C GLY A 539 -23.95 8.21 -22.31
N ARG A 540 -23.64 8.90 -21.20
CA ARG A 540 -24.54 9.90 -20.62
C ARG A 540 -24.27 11.26 -21.24
N ASN A 541 -25.11 11.61 -22.23
CA ASN A 541 -25.50 13.01 -22.46
C ASN A 541 -26.33 13.51 -21.28
#